data_AF-A0A9R0VIT4-F1
#
_entry.id   AF-A0A9R0VIT4-F1
#
_cell.length_a   1.000
_cell.length_b   1.000
_cell.length_c   1.000
_cell.angle_alpha   90.00
_cell.angle_beta   90.00
_cell.angle_gamma   90.00
#
_symmetry.space_group_name_H-M   'P 1'
#
loop_
_entity.id
_entity.type
_entity.pdbx_description
1 polymer ?
#
loop_
_entity_poly.entity_id
_entity_poly.type
_entity_poly.pdbx_seq_one_letter_code
_entity_poly.pdbx_strand_id
1 'polypeptide(L)'
;MEERIKKKRHKIVQAKTGSSNAMKVVFNKFDFSNSYIWFEFYNALLPKDVKLICDTLRSWHILGRLGGCNSVNMQLSQLSLDCKRPTYDALEAANATPTSFYNIGDLEIQENLARVWVDIGIQDPLLLDILLNSLTTINSDHLGIKEVQFGGSEFQSWNDGLNTEEAGYSVQKI
;
A
#
# COMPACT_ATOMS: atom_id res chain seq x y z
N MET A 1 24.24 22.91 20.63
CA MET A 1 23.20 21.96 20.14
C MET A 1 22.49 22.52 18.91
N GLU A 2 22.17 23.81 18.89
CA GLU A 2 21.52 24.50 17.75
C GLU A 2 22.31 24.49 16.44
N GLU A 3 23.64 24.63 16.48
CA GLU A 3 24.54 24.53 15.32
C GLU A 3 24.51 23.13 14.65
N ARG A 4 24.34 22.06 15.44
CA ARG A 4 24.18 20.68 14.92
C ARG A 4 22.81 20.47 14.26
N ILE A 5 21.78 21.15 14.74
CA ILE A 5 20.42 21.08 14.17
C ILE A 5 20.36 21.86 12.84
N LYS A 6 21.00 23.04 12.75
CA LYS A 6 21.09 23.82 11.51
C LYS A 6 21.87 23.11 10.40
N LYS A 7 23.01 22.47 10.71
CA LYS A 7 23.80 21.69 9.73
C LYS A 7 23.09 20.43 9.23
N LYS A 8 22.19 19.84 10.02
CA LYS A 8 21.40 18.67 9.62
C LYS A 8 20.11 19.03 8.87
N ARG A 9 19.52 20.22 9.06
CA ARG A 9 18.31 20.64 8.32
C ARG A 9 18.45 20.52 6.80
N HIS A 10 19.62 20.86 6.25
CA HIS A 10 19.90 20.74 4.82
C HIS A 10 20.19 19.30 4.35
N LYS A 11 20.39 18.34 5.27
CA LYS A 11 20.57 16.91 4.98
C LYS A 11 19.33 16.06 5.31
N ILE A 12 18.32 16.63 5.96
CA ILE A 12 17.12 15.90 6.42
C ILE A 12 15.98 15.97 5.37
N VAL A 13 16.00 16.95 4.47
CA VAL A 13 14.99 17.02 3.40
C VAL A 13 15.50 16.22 2.21
N GLN A 14 15.12 14.95 2.14
CA GLN A 14 15.28 14.17 0.92
C GLN A 14 14.49 14.89 -0.19
N ALA A 15 15.11 15.11 -1.35
CA ALA A 15 14.41 15.76 -2.45
C ALA A 15 13.23 14.88 -2.86
N LYS A 16 12.01 15.45 -2.87
CA LYS A 16 10.81 14.73 -3.32
C LYS A 16 10.95 14.42 -4.80
N THR A 17 10.85 13.14 -5.15
CA THR A 17 10.89 12.67 -6.55
C THR A 17 9.54 12.18 -7.06
N GLY A 18 8.50 12.31 -6.24
CA GLY A 18 7.12 11.97 -6.56
C GLY A 18 6.41 12.99 -7.45
N SER A 19 5.10 12.85 -7.56
CA SER A 19 4.20 13.72 -8.30
C SER A 19 3.61 14.83 -7.42
N SER A 20 3.36 15.99 -8.02
CA SER A 20 2.55 17.06 -7.41
C SER A 20 1.05 16.86 -7.59
N ASN A 21 0.63 15.96 -8.48
CA ASN A 21 -0.76 15.61 -8.70
C ASN A 21 -1.25 14.59 -7.68
N ALA A 22 -2.49 14.73 -7.25
CA ALA A 22 -3.14 13.73 -6.41
C ALA A 22 -3.32 12.41 -7.18
N MET A 23 -3.04 11.30 -6.50
CA MET A 23 -3.27 9.95 -7.01
C MET A 23 -4.78 9.69 -7.10
N LYS A 24 -5.26 9.24 -8.27
CA LYS A 24 -6.66 8.83 -8.45
C LYS A 24 -6.86 7.42 -7.87
N VAL A 25 -7.96 7.23 -7.14
CA VAL A 25 -8.36 5.92 -6.59
C VAL A 25 -9.69 5.51 -7.18
N VAL A 26 -9.77 4.28 -7.70
CA VAL A 26 -10.98 3.72 -8.32
C VAL A 26 -11.29 2.37 -7.69
N PHE A 27 -12.56 2.13 -7.37
CA PHE A 27 -13.05 0.80 -7.01
C PHE A 27 -13.96 0.32 -8.14
N ASN A 28 -13.59 -0.78 -8.79
CA ASN A 28 -14.32 -1.37 -9.89
C ASN A 28 -14.63 -2.83 -9.57
N LYS A 29 -15.86 -3.12 -9.11
CA LYS A 29 -16.28 -4.48 -8.72
C LYS A 29 -15.27 -5.18 -7.79
N PHE A 30 -14.71 -4.43 -6.85
CA PHE A 30 -13.73 -4.95 -5.90
C PHE A 30 -14.39 -5.90 -4.90
N ASP A 31 -13.71 -7.02 -4.62
CA ASP A 31 -14.02 -7.93 -3.53
C ASP A 31 -12.74 -8.12 -2.69
N PHE A 32 -12.91 -8.38 -1.39
CA PHE A 32 -11.78 -8.68 -0.51
C PHE A 32 -11.15 -10.05 -0.81
N SER A 33 -11.82 -10.90 -1.58
CA SER A 33 -11.31 -12.16 -2.08
C SER A 33 -11.00 -12.09 -3.57
N ASN A 34 -9.90 -12.73 -3.98
CA ASN A 34 -9.55 -12.98 -5.37
C ASN A 34 -9.67 -11.74 -6.29
N SER A 35 -9.04 -10.63 -5.91
CA SER A 35 -9.10 -9.37 -6.65
C SER A 35 -7.70 -8.89 -7.04
N TYR A 36 -7.62 -8.12 -8.12
CA TYR A 36 -6.40 -7.40 -8.47
C TYR A 36 -6.42 -5.98 -7.90
N ILE A 37 -5.25 -5.49 -7.53
CA ILE A 37 -4.98 -4.07 -7.36
C ILE A 37 -4.07 -3.65 -8.51
N TRP A 38 -4.51 -2.66 -9.27
CA TRP A 38 -3.82 -2.17 -10.45
C TRP A 38 -3.19 -0.81 -10.17
N PHE A 39 -2.08 -0.54 -10.83
CA PHE A 39 -1.32 0.70 -10.72
C PHE A 39 -1.00 1.23 -12.12
N GLU A 40 -1.25 2.53 -12.33
CA GLU A 40 -0.70 3.29 -13.45
C GLU A 40 0.28 4.32 -12.90
N PHE A 41 1.52 4.30 -13.38
CA PHE A 41 2.56 5.27 -13.01
C PHE A 41 2.73 6.31 -14.12
N TYR A 42 3.18 7.51 -13.76
CA TYR A 42 3.48 8.56 -14.74
C TYR A 42 4.66 8.21 -15.66
N ASN A 43 5.59 7.37 -15.18
CA ASN A 43 6.77 6.93 -15.91
C ASN A 43 6.98 5.43 -15.68
N ALA A 44 7.77 4.78 -16.53
CA ALA A 44 8.23 3.42 -16.30
C ALA A 44 9.00 3.31 -14.97
N LEU A 45 8.82 2.19 -14.27
CA LEU A 45 9.41 1.98 -12.94
C LEU A 45 10.92 1.73 -13.03
N LEU A 46 11.70 2.44 -12.21
CA LEU A 46 13.11 2.10 -11.99
C LEU A 46 13.23 0.95 -10.98
N PRO A 47 14.33 0.19 -10.95
CA PRO A 47 14.50 -0.92 -10.00
C PRO A 47 14.30 -0.54 -8.53
N LYS A 48 14.68 0.69 -8.15
CA LYS A 48 14.46 1.23 -6.79
C LYS A 48 12.96 1.44 -6.48
N ASP A 49 12.18 1.80 -7.50
CA ASP A 49 10.75 2.12 -7.38
C ASP A 49 9.96 0.82 -7.25
N VAL A 50 10.31 -0.17 -8.07
CA VAL A 50 9.80 -1.56 -7.95
C VAL A 50 10.06 -2.09 -6.55
N LYS A 51 11.29 -1.96 -6.04
CA LYS A 51 11.64 -2.41 -4.68
C LYS A 51 10.80 -1.71 -3.61
N LEU A 52 10.60 -0.39 -3.73
CA LEU A 52 9.80 0.38 -2.78
C LEU A 52 8.34 -0.09 -2.73
N ILE A 53 7.71 -0.31 -3.90
CA ILE A 53 6.34 -0.81 -3.98
C ILE A 53 6.24 -2.22 -3.41
N CYS A 54 7.15 -3.14 -3.79
CA CYS A 54 7.16 -4.50 -3.26
C CYS A 54 7.37 -4.55 -1.75
N ASP A 55 8.32 -3.78 -1.20
CA ASP A 55 8.55 -3.74 0.25
C ASP A 55 7.35 -3.16 1.01
N THR A 56 6.64 -2.19 0.40
CA THR A 56 5.40 -1.63 0.95
C THR A 56 4.29 -2.67 0.98
N LEU A 57 4.03 -3.34 -0.14
CA LEU A 57 3.01 -4.39 -0.26
C LEU A 57 3.31 -5.59 0.65
N ARG A 58 4.59 -6.00 0.74
CA ARG A 58 5.06 -7.03 1.67
C ARG A 58 4.75 -6.66 3.12
N SER A 59 5.09 -5.43 3.51
CA SER A 59 4.86 -4.94 4.87
C SER A 59 3.37 -4.87 5.20
N TRP A 60 2.58 -4.35 4.25
CA TRP A 60 1.12 -4.30 4.34
C TRP A 60 0.50 -5.69 4.53
N HIS A 61 0.93 -6.66 3.73
CA HIS A 61 0.49 -8.05 3.85
C HIS A 61 0.89 -8.68 5.19
N ILE A 62 2.14 -8.50 5.65
CA ILE A 62 2.60 -9.03 6.94
C ILE A 62 1.75 -8.47 8.09
N LEU A 63 1.53 -7.15 8.12
CA LEU A 63 0.71 -6.51 9.16
C LEU A 63 -0.74 -6.99 9.12
N GLY A 64 -1.33 -7.11 7.92
CA GLY A 64 -2.69 -7.64 7.76
C GLY A 64 -2.81 -9.10 8.21
N ARG A 65 -1.84 -9.95 7.87
CA ARG A 65 -1.82 -11.38 8.24
C ARG A 65 -1.66 -11.59 9.74
N LEU A 66 -0.88 -10.73 10.41
CA LEU A 66 -0.68 -10.78 11.86
C LEU A 66 -1.82 -10.12 12.65
N GLY A 67 -2.88 -9.65 11.99
CA GLY A 67 -4.01 -8.99 12.63
C GLY A 67 -3.70 -7.57 13.12
N GLY A 68 -2.61 -6.95 12.68
CA GLY A 68 -2.23 -5.58 13.06
C GLY A 68 -3.19 -4.51 12.55
N CYS A 69 -3.99 -4.84 11.54
CA CYS A 69 -5.02 -3.97 10.96
C CYS A 69 -6.43 -4.41 11.40
N ASN A 70 -6.60 -4.77 12.67
CA ASN A 70 -7.90 -5.19 13.21
C ASN A 70 -8.70 -3.97 13.70
N SER A 71 -9.67 -3.51 12.91
CA SER A 71 -10.53 -2.38 13.28
C SER A 71 -11.33 -2.63 14.56
N VAL A 72 -11.74 -3.87 14.83
CA VAL A 72 -12.53 -4.21 16.04
C VAL A 72 -11.71 -4.23 17.33
N ASN A 73 -10.37 -4.15 17.25
CA ASN A 73 -9.47 -4.07 18.40
C ASN A 73 -8.70 -2.73 18.47
N MET A 74 -9.17 -1.67 17.80
CA MET A 74 -8.49 -0.37 17.81
C MET A 74 -8.80 0.46 19.07
N GLN A 75 -8.52 -0.08 20.24
CA GLN A 75 -8.86 0.55 21.53
C GLN A 75 -8.33 1.97 21.66
N LEU A 76 -7.11 2.23 21.18
CA LEU A 76 -6.47 3.55 21.26
C LEU A 76 -7.07 4.58 20.29
N SER A 77 -7.56 4.17 19.12
CA SER A 77 -8.15 5.12 18.16
C SER A 77 -9.55 5.57 18.58
N GLN A 78 -10.21 4.79 19.43
CA GLN A 78 -11.54 5.05 19.98
C GLN A 78 -11.50 5.95 21.23
N LEU A 79 -10.31 6.22 21.78
CA LEU A 79 -10.15 7.15 22.90
C LEU A 79 -10.45 8.59 22.46
N SER A 80 -11.00 9.37 23.39
CA SER A 80 -11.14 10.81 23.20
C SER A 80 -9.76 11.48 23.05
N LEU A 81 -9.69 12.53 22.23
CA LEU A 81 -8.47 13.31 21.97
C LEU A 81 -7.87 13.95 23.24
N ASP A 82 -8.68 14.17 24.28
CA ASP A 82 -8.26 14.73 25.56
C ASP A 82 -7.84 13.67 26.59
N CYS A 83 -7.82 12.38 26.23
CA CYS A 83 -7.43 11.30 27.11
C CYS A 83 -5.95 11.43 27.52
N LYS A 84 -5.72 11.83 28.77
CA LYS A 84 -4.36 12.05 29.32
C LYS A 84 -3.63 10.76 29.70
N ARG A 85 -4.34 9.63 29.80
CA ARG A 85 -3.80 8.35 30.25
C ARG A 85 -4.43 7.22 29.44
N PRO A 86 -3.91 6.94 28.23
CA PRO A 86 -4.39 5.81 27.44
C PRO A 86 -4.10 4.50 28.17
N THR A 87 -5.06 3.59 28.13
CA THR A 87 -4.96 2.22 28.63
C THR A 87 -5.27 1.26 27.51
N TYR A 88 -4.80 0.00 27.65
CA TYR A 88 -5.08 -1.06 26.70
C TYR A 88 -5.52 -2.30 27.49
N ASP A 89 -6.73 -2.79 27.22
CA ASP A 89 -7.31 -3.95 27.88
C ASP A 89 -6.91 -5.23 27.13
N ALA A 90 -6.16 -6.09 27.83
CA ALA A 90 -5.68 -7.35 27.29
C ALA A 90 -6.80 -8.41 27.13
N LEU A 91 -7.84 -8.38 27.97
CA LEU A 91 -8.97 -9.29 27.88
C LEU A 91 -9.87 -8.90 26.70
N GLU A 92 -10.12 -7.59 26.52
CA GLU A 92 -10.84 -7.09 25.34
C GLU A 92 -10.10 -7.48 24.05
N ALA A 93 -8.78 -7.29 24.03
CA ALA A 93 -7.94 -7.67 22.88
C ALA A 93 -7.96 -9.18 22.59
N ALA A 94 -7.96 -10.02 23.64
CA ALA A 94 -8.02 -11.47 23.49
C ALA A 94 -9.39 -11.96 23.01
N ASN A 95 -10.47 -11.22 23.28
CA ASN A 95 -11.83 -11.54 22.87
C ASN A 95 -12.21 -10.96 21.50
N ALA A 96 -11.42 -10.03 20.97
CA ALA A 96 -11.66 -9.44 19.66
C ALA A 96 -11.59 -10.51 18.56
N THR A 97 -12.53 -10.44 17.59
CA THR A 97 -12.51 -11.33 16.43
C THR A 97 -11.20 -11.15 15.66
N PRO A 98 -10.41 -12.21 15.44
CA PRO A 98 -9.18 -12.10 14.67
C PRO A 98 -9.47 -11.66 13.24
N THR A 99 -8.61 -10.78 12.72
CA THR A 99 -8.57 -10.43 11.30
C THR A 99 -7.35 -11.10 10.68
N SER A 100 -7.44 -11.55 9.44
CA SER A 100 -6.29 -12.16 8.75
C SER A 100 -6.36 -11.87 7.26
N PHE A 101 -5.26 -11.35 6.73
CA PHE A 101 -4.98 -11.28 5.29
C PHE A 101 -4.40 -12.63 4.83
N TYR A 102 -5.13 -13.34 3.97
CA TYR A 102 -4.73 -14.68 3.53
C TYR A 102 -3.51 -14.67 2.61
N ASN A 103 -3.64 -14.15 1.38
CA ASN A 103 -2.61 -14.31 0.36
C ASN A 103 -2.41 -13.06 -0.51
N ILE A 104 -1.17 -12.88 -0.97
CA ILE A 104 -0.80 -11.87 -1.96
C ILE A 104 0.05 -12.56 -3.04
N GLY A 105 -0.15 -12.18 -4.29
CA GLY A 105 0.68 -12.61 -5.42
C GLY A 105 1.96 -11.78 -5.53
N ASP A 106 2.78 -12.10 -6.53
CA ASP A 106 3.92 -11.27 -6.90
C ASP A 106 3.45 -9.98 -7.61
N LEU A 107 4.32 -8.96 -7.66
CA LEU A 107 4.06 -7.75 -8.44
C LEU A 107 4.37 -8.02 -9.90
N GLU A 108 3.35 -7.97 -10.75
CA GLU A 108 3.49 -8.07 -12.21
C GLU A 108 3.56 -6.67 -12.82
N ILE A 109 4.45 -6.43 -13.78
CA ILE A 109 4.72 -5.12 -14.36
C ILE A 109 4.72 -5.23 -15.89
N GLN A 110 4.05 -4.29 -16.56
CA GLN A 110 4.11 -4.05 -18.00
C GLN A 110 4.35 -2.56 -18.25
N GLU A 111 5.57 -2.19 -18.65
CA GLU A 111 5.98 -0.79 -18.86
C GLU A 111 5.74 0.11 -17.62
N ASN A 112 4.73 0.99 -17.66
CA ASN A 112 4.31 1.88 -16.58
C ASN A 112 3.03 1.40 -15.87
N LEU A 113 2.58 0.18 -16.14
CA LEU A 113 1.47 -0.47 -15.47
C LEU A 113 1.99 -1.57 -14.55
N ALA A 114 1.29 -1.79 -13.44
CA ALA A 114 1.54 -2.95 -12.59
C ALA A 114 0.23 -3.48 -12.01
N ARG A 115 0.25 -4.75 -11.60
CA ARG A 115 -0.83 -5.35 -10.82
C ARG A 115 -0.29 -6.28 -9.75
N VAL A 116 -1.09 -6.47 -8.72
CA VAL A 116 -0.88 -7.51 -7.71
C VAL A 116 -2.21 -8.18 -7.41
N TRP A 117 -2.21 -9.51 -7.41
CA TRP A 117 -3.35 -10.30 -6.97
C TRP A 117 -3.40 -10.34 -5.44
N VAL A 118 -4.60 -10.22 -4.87
CA VAL A 118 -4.83 -10.28 -3.42
C VAL A 118 -6.02 -11.16 -3.09
N ASP A 119 -5.88 -11.88 -1.98
CA ASP A 119 -6.96 -12.54 -1.25
C ASP A 119 -6.84 -12.12 0.21
N ILE A 120 -7.54 -11.03 0.53
CA ILE A 120 -7.57 -10.43 1.87
C ILE A 120 -8.44 -11.27 2.79
N GLY A 121 -9.56 -11.80 2.29
CA GLY A 121 -10.46 -12.66 3.04
C GLY A 121 -11.37 -11.94 4.02
N ILE A 122 -10.82 -11.05 4.85
CA ILE A 122 -11.61 -10.24 5.79
C ILE A 122 -12.04 -8.91 5.19
N GLN A 123 -13.31 -8.55 5.40
CA GLN A 123 -13.89 -7.29 4.94
C GLN A 123 -13.64 -6.17 5.96
N ASP A 124 -12.37 -5.83 6.18
CA ASP A 124 -11.97 -4.72 7.04
C ASP A 124 -11.38 -3.57 6.21
N PRO A 125 -12.10 -2.44 6.04
CA PRO A 125 -11.62 -1.30 5.25
C PRO A 125 -10.33 -0.66 5.78
N LEU A 126 -10.02 -0.80 7.07
CA LEU A 126 -8.80 -0.22 7.66
C LEU A 126 -7.53 -0.67 6.93
N LEU A 127 -7.50 -1.92 6.50
CA LEU A 127 -6.37 -2.48 5.78
C LEU A 127 -6.15 -1.72 4.45
N LEU A 128 -7.22 -1.35 3.75
CA LEU A 128 -7.16 -0.57 2.52
C LEU A 128 -6.75 0.88 2.78
N ASP A 129 -7.26 1.49 3.85
CA ASP A 129 -6.88 2.85 4.24
C ASP A 129 -5.38 2.96 4.53
N ILE A 130 -4.81 1.99 5.25
CA ILE A 130 -3.37 1.94 5.54
C ILE A 130 -2.55 1.86 4.25
N LEU A 131 -2.97 1.03 3.30
CA LEU A 131 -2.31 0.93 1.99
C LEU A 131 -2.42 2.25 1.22
N LEU A 132 -3.63 2.81 1.09
CA LEU A 132 -3.87 4.06 0.36
C LEU A 132 -3.12 5.25 0.94
N ASN A 133 -3.02 5.37 2.27
CA ASN A 133 -2.23 6.40 2.93
C ASN A 133 -0.73 6.25 2.64
N SER A 134 -0.25 5.01 2.63
CA SER A 134 1.15 4.70 2.27
C SER A 134 1.43 5.06 0.80
N LEU A 135 0.54 4.65 -0.11
CA LEU A 135 0.64 4.95 -1.55
C LEU A 135 0.53 6.46 -1.84
N THR A 136 -0.28 7.20 -1.08
CA THR A 136 -0.38 8.65 -1.20
C THR A 136 0.96 9.33 -0.86
N THR A 137 1.64 8.85 0.18
CA THR A 137 2.97 9.34 0.55
C THR A 137 4.02 8.95 -0.48
N ILE A 138 3.97 7.72 -0.99
CA ILE A 138 4.83 7.28 -2.10
C ILE A 138 4.62 8.17 -3.32
N ASN A 139 3.36 8.46 -3.67
CA ASN A 139 3.00 9.33 -4.77
C ASN A 139 3.63 10.71 -4.60
N SER A 140 3.51 11.36 -3.44
CA SER A 140 3.99 12.73 -3.27
C SER A 140 5.50 12.86 -3.12
N ASP A 141 6.16 11.86 -2.52
CA ASP A 141 7.53 12.02 -2.03
C ASP A 141 8.55 11.19 -2.82
N HIS A 142 8.13 10.11 -3.47
CA HIS A 142 9.05 9.10 -4.02
C HIS A 142 8.82 8.78 -5.51
N LEU A 143 7.61 8.38 -5.89
CA LEU A 143 7.28 7.84 -7.21
C LEU A 143 5.89 8.31 -7.62
N GLY A 144 5.75 8.96 -8.77
CA GLY A 144 4.45 9.43 -9.25
C GLY A 144 3.50 8.30 -9.65
N ILE A 145 2.45 8.10 -8.85
CA ILE A 145 1.34 7.17 -9.12
C ILE A 145 0.17 7.98 -9.66
N LYS A 146 -0.28 7.66 -10.88
CA LYS A 146 -1.39 8.35 -11.53
C LYS A 146 -2.73 7.79 -11.05
N GLU A 147 -2.88 6.47 -11.09
CA GLU A 147 -4.13 5.80 -10.71
C GLU A 147 -3.86 4.48 -9.99
N VAL A 148 -4.66 4.20 -8.97
CA VAL A 148 -4.77 2.88 -8.34
C VAL A 148 -6.21 2.41 -8.48
N GLN A 149 -6.41 1.24 -9.11
CA GLN A 149 -7.72 0.62 -9.22
C GLN A 149 -7.79 -0.66 -8.38
N PHE A 150 -8.81 -0.77 -7.55
CA PHE A 150 -9.16 -1.97 -6.82
C PHE A 150 -10.22 -2.75 -7.59
N GLY A 151 -9.95 -4.01 -7.89
CA GLY A 151 -10.82 -4.90 -8.63
C GLY A 151 -10.78 -4.67 -10.15
N GLY A 152 -11.73 -5.32 -10.84
CA GLY A 152 -11.83 -5.31 -12.30
C GLY A 152 -10.96 -6.37 -12.96
N SER A 153 -11.38 -6.79 -14.16
CA SER A 153 -10.66 -7.75 -14.99
C SER A 153 -9.77 -7.09 -16.05
N GLU A 154 -9.91 -5.77 -16.23
CA GLU A 154 -9.20 -4.99 -17.23
C GLU A 154 -8.73 -3.67 -16.61
N PHE A 155 -7.59 -3.17 -17.08
CA PHE A 155 -7.03 -1.90 -16.63
C PHE A 155 -6.16 -1.26 -17.72
N GLN A 156 -6.54 -0.06 -18.15
CA GLN A 156 -5.82 0.72 -19.16
C GLN A 156 -5.47 -0.14 -20.40
N SER A 157 -4.20 -0.13 -20.82
CA SER A 157 -3.67 -0.92 -21.93
C SER A 157 -3.04 -2.25 -21.50
N TRP A 158 -3.32 -2.74 -20.29
CA TRP A 158 -2.80 -4.03 -19.82
C TRP A 158 -3.21 -5.16 -20.77
N ASN A 159 -2.27 -6.04 -21.09
CA ASN A 159 -2.50 -7.14 -22.01
C ASN A 159 -2.02 -8.46 -21.41
N ASP A 160 -2.95 -9.36 -21.06
CA ASP A 160 -2.62 -10.68 -20.49
C ASP A 160 -1.82 -11.59 -21.44
N GLY A 161 -1.81 -11.30 -22.74
CA GLY A 161 -0.99 -12.00 -23.72
C GLY A 161 0.49 -11.58 -23.74
N LEU A 162 0.84 -10.45 -23.13
CA LEU A 162 2.22 -9.94 -23.03
C LEU A 162 2.85 -10.39 -21.71
N ASN A 163 3.26 -11.66 -21.65
CA ASN A 163 3.80 -12.29 -20.44
C ASN A 163 5.28 -12.70 -20.56
N THR A 164 6.01 -12.09 -21.49
CA THR A 164 7.45 -12.34 -21.72
C THR A 164 8.30 -11.10 -21.48
N GLU A 165 9.55 -11.29 -21.04
CA GLU A 165 10.50 -10.18 -20.80
C GLU A 165 10.74 -9.34 -22.06
N GLU A 166 10.77 -9.97 -23.24
CA GLU A 166 10.90 -9.30 -24.54
C GLU A 166 9.75 -8.34 -24.84
N ALA A 167 8.57 -8.61 -24.26
CA ALA A 167 7.38 -7.76 -24.35
C ALA A 167 7.31 -6.70 -23.24
N GLY A 168 8.38 -6.52 -22.46
CA GLY A 168 8.43 -5.56 -21.35
C GLY A 168 7.71 -6.02 -20.09
N TYR A 169 7.37 -7.31 -19.99
CA TYR A 169 6.77 -7.91 -18.81
C TYR A 169 7.83 -8.35 -17.80
N SER A 170 7.63 -8.04 -16.52
CA SER A 170 8.49 -8.54 -15.45
C SER A 170 7.69 -8.85 -14.19
N VAL A 171 8.23 -9.74 -13.36
CA VAL A 171 7.62 -10.17 -12.10
C VAL A 171 8.61 -9.97 -10.97
N GLN A 172 8.17 -9.28 -9.92
CA GLN A 172 8.96 -9.08 -8.72
C GLN A 172 8.29 -9.71 -7.49
N LYS A 173 9.06 -10.54 -6.79
CA LYS A 173 8.57 -11.24 -5.60
C LYS A 173 8.25 -10.32 -4.44
N ILE A 174 7.08 -10.56 -3.84
CA ILE A 174 6.62 -9.98 -2.58
C ILE A 174 6.84 -10.98 -1.44
#